data_AF-A0A916UTP1-F1
#
_entry.id   AF-A0A916UTP1-F1
#
_cell.length_a   1.000
_cell.length_b   1.000
_cell.length_c   1.000
_cell.angle_alpha   90.00
_cell.angle_beta   90.00
_cell.angle_gamma   90.00
#
_symmetry.space_group_name_H-M   'P 1'
#
loop_
_entity.id
_entity.type
_entity.pdbx_description
1 polymer ?
#
loop_
_entity_poly.entity_id
_entity_poly.type
_entity_poly.pdbx_seq_one_letter_code
_entity_poly.pdbx_strand_id
1 'polypeptide(L)'
;MIDVALLGIIRHWHLRDQVPLREIAKRLGISRNTVRRYLRSEITEPVYAERQSASAIDAYAFQLSGWLKTEAAKFRKQRRSLKQLREELINLGFKGSYDRVAAFARQWRESQTEWVNSARKRTLVPYKRKGQPPWLTFSIQSQLLRQKSQLLWQKSQLLWHFTSFSSHALAFKACRHKAFVTCQ
;
A
#
# COMPACT_ATOMS: atom_id res chain seq x y z
N MET A 1 -5.84 -24.13 -13.08
CA MET A 1 -5.71 -23.16 -11.99
C MET A 1 -7.08 -22.54 -11.78
N ILE A 2 -7.59 -22.45 -10.55
CA ILE A 2 -8.92 -21.89 -10.29
C ILE A 2 -8.76 -20.42 -9.94
N ASP A 3 -9.54 -19.58 -10.62
CA ASP A 3 -9.55 -18.14 -10.42
C ASP A 3 -10.37 -17.76 -9.17
N VAL A 4 -10.05 -16.63 -8.55
CA VAL A 4 -10.75 -16.09 -7.37
C VAL A 4 -12.23 -15.84 -7.67
N ALA A 5 -12.54 -15.41 -8.90
CA ALA A 5 -13.92 -15.21 -9.37
C ALA A 5 -14.74 -16.52 -9.35
N LEU A 6 -14.12 -17.64 -9.74
CA LEU A 6 -14.75 -18.95 -9.81
C LEU A 6 -15.09 -19.51 -8.41
N LEU A 7 -14.24 -19.22 -7.42
CA LEU A 7 -14.49 -19.52 -6.01
C LEU A 7 -15.72 -18.77 -5.46
N GLY A 8 -15.90 -17.51 -5.86
CA GLY A 8 -17.09 -16.72 -5.53
C GLY A 8 -18.38 -17.36 -6.05
N ILE A 9 -18.37 -17.83 -7.30
CA ILE A 9 -19.52 -18.53 -7.91
C ILE A 9 -19.85 -19.83 -7.17
N ILE A 10 -18.84 -20.64 -6.85
CA ILE A 10 -19.02 -21.89 -6.10
C ILE A 10 -19.68 -21.64 -4.74
N ARG A 11 -19.21 -20.62 -4.00
CA ARG A 11 -19.77 -20.26 -2.68
C ARG A 11 -21.19 -19.72 -2.81
N HIS A 12 -21.47 -18.86 -3.80
CA HIS A 12 -22.81 -18.32 -4.04
C HIS A 12 -23.83 -19.43 -4.34
N TRP A 13 -23.53 -20.30 -5.31
CA TRP A 13 -24.42 -21.39 -5.70
C TRP A 13 -24.64 -22.41 -4.58
N HIS A 14 -23.64 -22.65 -3.73
CA HIS A 14 -23.78 -23.61 -2.64
C HIS A 14 -24.48 -23.01 -1.41
N LEU A 15 -24.12 -21.79 -1.00
CA LEU A 15 -24.64 -21.18 0.24
C LEU A 15 -26.00 -20.50 0.03
N ARG A 16 -26.20 -19.81 -1.10
CA ARG A 16 -27.43 -19.06 -1.40
C ARG A 16 -28.44 -19.92 -2.13
N ASP A 17 -28.02 -20.51 -3.26
CA ASP A 17 -28.93 -21.24 -4.15
C ASP A 17 -29.08 -22.72 -3.75
N GLN A 18 -28.34 -23.19 -2.73
CA GLN A 18 -28.37 -24.57 -2.20
C GLN A 18 -28.21 -25.65 -3.28
N VAL A 19 -27.47 -25.35 -4.34
CA VAL A 19 -27.22 -26.27 -5.45
C VAL A 19 -26.31 -27.41 -4.97
N PRO A 20 -26.61 -28.68 -5.31
CA PRO A 20 -25.78 -29.80 -4.89
C PRO A 20 -24.39 -29.76 -5.53
N LEU A 21 -23.35 -30.15 -4.77
CA LEU A 21 -21.94 -30.08 -5.20
C LEU A 21 -21.67 -30.77 -6.54
N ARG A 22 -22.40 -31.83 -6.87
CA ARG A 22 -22.26 -32.57 -8.14
C ARG A 22 -22.71 -31.72 -9.33
N GLU A 23 -23.75 -30.93 -9.16
CA GLU A 23 -24.30 -30.06 -10.20
C GLU A 23 -23.39 -28.85 -10.43
N ILE A 24 -22.86 -28.26 -9.35
CA ILE A 24 -21.83 -27.22 -9.41
C ILE A 24 -20.59 -27.74 -10.18
N ALA A 25 -20.13 -28.96 -9.86
CA ALA A 25 -19.00 -29.59 -10.52
C ALA A 25 -19.22 -29.79 -12.03
N LYS A 26 -20.42 -30.22 -12.44
CA LYS A 26 -20.78 -30.40 -13.87
C LYS A 26 -20.78 -29.09 -14.62
N ARG A 27 -21.42 -28.05 -14.07
CA ARG A 27 -21.55 -26.73 -14.71
C ARG A 27 -20.21 -26.02 -14.89
N LEU A 28 -19.30 -26.18 -13.93
CA LEU A 28 -17.98 -25.55 -13.95
C LEU A 28 -16.89 -26.42 -14.60
N GLY A 29 -17.18 -27.69 -14.91
CA GLY A 29 -16.21 -28.63 -15.50
C GLY A 29 -15.07 -29.02 -14.54
N ILE A 30 -15.30 -28.98 -13.23
CA ILE A 30 -14.28 -29.19 -12.19
C ILE A 30 -14.60 -30.45 -11.40
N SER A 31 -13.58 -31.13 -10.88
CA SER A 31 -13.79 -32.29 -10.01
C SER A 31 -14.60 -31.93 -8.75
N ARG A 32 -15.55 -32.79 -8.38
CA ARG A 32 -16.32 -32.68 -7.12
C ARG A 32 -15.40 -32.52 -5.89
N ASN A 33 -14.24 -33.19 -5.91
CA ASN A 33 -13.28 -33.13 -4.80
C ASN A 33 -12.67 -31.74 -4.65
N THR A 34 -12.44 -31.06 -5.76
CA THR A 34 -11.95 -29.68 -5.79
C THR A 34 -12.99 -28.72 -5.21
N VAL A 35 -14.25 -28.83 -5.64
CA VAL A 35 -15.37 -28.04 -5.08
C VAL A 35 -15.49 -28.27 -3.57
N ARG A 36 -15.47 -29.53 -3.14
CA ARG A 36 -15.51 -29.88 -1.71
C ARG A 36 -14.31 -29.32 -0.93
N ARG A 37 -13.10 -29.35 -1.50
CA ARG A 37 -11.88 -28.81 -0.87
C ARG A 37 -12.02 -27.31 -0.65
N TYR A 38 -12.46 -26.57 -1.66
CA TYR A 38 -12.61 -25.12 -1.61
C TYR A 38 -13.78 -24.63 -0.74
N LEU A 39 -14.82 -25.46 -0.56
CA LEU A 39 -15.88 -25.18 0.42
C LEU A 39 -15.44 -25.43 1.86
N ARG A 40 -14.48 -26.35 2.08
CA ARG A 40 -13.91 -26.63 3.41
C ARG A 40 -12.86 -25.62 3.84
N SER A 41 -12.07 -25.12 2.88
CA SER A 41 -11.06 -24.10 3.14
C SER A 41 -11.66 -22.70 2.96
N GLU A 42 -11.59 -21.85 3.99
CA GLU A 42 -11.92 -20.42 3.87
C GLU A 42 -10.94 -19.67 2.95
N ILE A 43 -9.80 -20.30 2.63
CA ILE A 43 -8.71 -19.76 1.82
C ILE A 43 -9.18 -19.45 0.40
N THR A 44 -9.15 -18.16 0.07
CA THR A 44 -9.61 -17.55 -1.19
C THR A 44 -8.63 -17.72 -2.35
N GLU A 45 -7.33 -17.88 -2.04
CA GLU A 45 -6.29 -17.98 -3.07
C GLU A 45 -5.50 -19.27 -2.86
N PRO A 46 -5.48 -20.20 -3.83
CA PRO A 46 -4.58 -21.34 -3.77
C PRO A 46 -3.14 -20.83 -3.92
N VAL A 47 -2.49 -20.52 -2.79
CA VAL A 47 -1.08 -20.16 -2.76
C VAL A 47 -0.28 -21.43 -3.00
N TYR A 48 0.35 -21.53 -4.16
CA TYR A 48 1.39 -22.53 -4.35
C TYR A 48 2.57 -22.15 -3.47
N ALA A 49 3.05 -23.09 -2.67
CA ALA A 49 4.31 -22.90 -1.99
C ALA A 49 5.38 -22.58 -3.04
N GLU A 50 6.19 -21.56 -2.76
CA GLU A 50 7.29 -21.20 -3.63
C GLU A 50 8.21 -22.41 -3.80
N ARG A 51 8.56 -22.74 -5.05
CA ARG A 51 9.44 -23.88 -5.32
C ARG A 51 10.85 -23.53 -4.83
N GLN A 52 11.20 -24.01 -3.65
CA GLN A 52 12.56 -23.98 -3.16
C GLN A 52 13.33 -25.15 -3.79
N SER A 53 13.95 -24.93 -4.95
CA SER A 53 14.92 -25.88 -5.49
C SER A 53 16.27 -25.60 -4.86
N ALA A 54 16.71 -26.46 -3.93
CA ALA A 54 18.06 -26.40 -3.37
C ALA A 54 19.07 -26.47 -4.52
N SER A 55 19.77 -25.37 -4.74
CA SER A 55 20.73 -25.25 -5.83
C SER A 55 22.09 -25.71 -5.35
N ALA A 56 22.89 -26.33 -6.22
CA ALA A 56 24.24 -26.77 -5.87
C ALA A 56 25.16 -25.62 -5.40
N ILE A 57 24.79 -24.37 -5.69
CA ILE A 57 25.55 -23.19 -5.26
C ILE A 57 25.19 -22.75 -3.83
N ASP A 58 24.07 -23.22 -3.27
CA ASP A 58 23.59 -22.83 -1.94
C ASP A 58 24.58 -23.26 -0.85
N ALA A 59 25.23 -24.42 -1.01
CA ALA A 59 26.28 -24.91 -0.12
C ALA A 59 27.50 -23.96 -0.07
N TYR A 60 27.77 -23.26 -1.17
CA TYR A 60 28.90 -22.34 -1.31
C TYR A 60 28.49 -20.86 -1.23
N ALA A 61 27.22 -20.58 -0.95
CA ALA A 61 26.67 -19.23 -0.98
C ALA A 61 27.38 -18.29 0.00
N PHE A 62 27.72 -18.78 1.19
CA PHE A 62 28.43 -17.99 2.20
C PHE A 62 29.83 -17.58 1.69
N GLN A 63 30.62 -18.54 1.20
CA GLN A 63 31.97 -18.30 0.68
C GLN A 63 31.95 -17.36 -0.51
N LEU A 64 31.07 -17.63 -1.49
CA LEU A 64 30.94 -16.83 -2.70
C LEU A 64 30.48 -15.40 -2.38
N SER A 65 29.56 -15.22 -1.43
CA SER A 65 29.16 -13.89 -0.97
C SER A 65 30.31 -13.12 -0.32
N GLY A 66 31.18 -13.81 0.44
CA GLY A 66 32.38 -13.23 1.04
C GLY A 66 33.37 -12.75 -0.02
N TRP A 67 33.66 -13.58 -1.02
CA TRP A 67 34.53 -13.21 -2.13
C TRP A 67 33.93 -12.07 -2.97
N LEU A 68 32.62 -12.08 -3.24
CA LEU A 68 31.97 -10.98 -3.96
C LEU A 68 32.06 -9.66 -3.18
N LYS A 69 31.97 -9.68 -1.85
CA LYS A 69 32.18 -8.49 -1.00
C LYS A 69 33.61 -7.96 -1.10
N THR A 70 34.61 -8.83 -1.00
CA THR A 70 36.03 -8.40 -1.08
C THR A 70 36.37 -7.88 -2.47
N GLU A 71 35.87 -8.52 -3.53
CA GLU A 71 36.07 -8.08 -4.91
C GLU A 71 35.30 -6.79 -5.23
N ALA A 72 34.14 -6.54 -4.62
CA ALA A 72 33.41 -5.29 -4.78
C ALA A 72 34.18 -4.09 -4.18
N ALA A 73 34.94 -4.30 -3.11
CA ALA A 73 35.76 -3.26 -2.47
C ALA A 73 37.01 -2.88 -3.29
N LYS A 74 37.55 -3.80 -4.08
CA LYS A 74 38.75 -3.56 -4.90
C LYS A 74 38.48 -2.59 -6.05
N PHE A 75 39.53 -1.95 -6.56
CA PHE A 75 39.47 -1.13 -7.77
C PHE A 75 39.16 -1.96 -9.01
N ARG A 76 38.42 -1.41 -9.99
CA ARG A 76 37.91 -2.15 -11.16
C ARG A 76 38.95 -3.03 -11.88
N LYS A 77 40.18 -2.54 -12.07
CA LYS A 77 41.26 -3.28 -12.77
C LYS A 77 41.85 -4.42 -11.94
N GLN A 78 41.68 -4.40 -10.63
CA GLN A 78 42.21 -5.41 -9.69
C GLN A 78 41.15 -6.46 -9.30
N ARG A 79 39.90 -6.31 -9.76
CA ARG A 79 38.82 -7.24 -9.42
C ARG A 79 39.03 -8.56 -10.16
N ARG A 80 38.95 -9.66 -9.44
CA ARG A 80 38.90 -11.00 -10.01
C ARG A 80 37.64 -11.17 -10.86
N SER A 81 37.77 -11.90 -11.95
CA SER A 81 36.64 -12.24 -12.81
C SER A 81 35.76 -13.33 -12.19
N LEU A 82 34.49 -13.39 -12.57
CA LEU A 82 33.60 -14.48 -12.13
C LEU A 82 34.08 -15.87 -12.59
N LYS A 83 34.85 -15.94 -13.69
CA LYS A 83 35.47 -17.18 -14.16
C LYS A 83 36.52 -17.68 -13.17
N GLN A 84 37.38 -16.77 -12.70
CA GLN A 84 38.38 -17.09 -11.67
C GLN A 84 37.72 -17.51 -10.35
N LEU A 85 36.64 -16.83 -9.94
CA LEU A 85 35.89 -17.24 -8.73
C LEU A 85 35.26 -18.63 -8.88
N ARG A 86 34.81 -19.00 -10.10
CA ARG A 86 34.33 -20.36 -10.38
C ARG A 86 35.47 -21.38 -10.29
N GLU A 87 36.66 -21.08 -10.79
CA GLU A 87 37.82 -21.97 -10.69
C GLU A 87 38.19 -22.23 -9.23
N GLU A 88 38.17 -21.20 -8.39
CA GLU A 88 38.35 -21.34 -6.93
C GLU A 88 37.24 -22.22 -6.30
N LEU A 89 35.98 -22.06 -6.74
CA LEU A 89 34.89 -22.94 -6.30
C LEU A 89 35.08 -24.39 -6.76
N ILE A 90 35.57 -24.62 -7.97
CA ILE A 90 35.83 -25.97 -8.49
C ILE A 90 36.90 -26.66 -7.65
N ASN A 91 37.94 -25.92 -7.24
CA ASN A 91 38.97 -26.44 -6.33
C ASN A 91 38.40 -26.81 -4.94
N LEU A 92 37.31 -26.16 -4.52
CA LEU A 92 36.55 -26.50 -3.30
C LEU A 92 35.50 -27.61 -3.52
N GLY A 93 35.46 -28.23 -4.71
CA GLY A 93 34.58 -29.35 -5.02
C GLY A 93 33.25 -28.97 -5.69
N PHE A 94 33.07 -27.72 -6.13
CA PHE A 94 31.86 -27.30 -6.84
C PHE A 94 31.79 -27.92 -8.24
N LYS A 95 30.72 -28.66 -8.51
CA LYS A 95 30.49 -29.34 -9.81
C LYS A 95 29.53 -28.59 -10.75
N GLY A 96 29.13 -27.36 -10.41
CA GLY A 96 28.11 -26.62 -11.17
C GLY A 96 28.65 -25.84 -12.38
N SER A 97 27.72 -25.39 -13.23
CA SER A 97 28.02 -24.49 -14.35
C SER A 97 28.39 -23.08 -13.88
N TYR A 98 29.16 -22.38 -14.71
CA TYR A 98 29.39 -20.94 -14.61
C TYR A 98 28.10 -20.14 -14.50
N ASP A 99 27.04 -20.55 -15.21
CA ASP A 99 25.78 -19.80 -15.26
C ASP A 99 25.12 -19.70 -13.88
N ARG A 100 25.30 -20.71 -13.02
CA ARG A 100 24.80 -20.70 -11.64
C ARG A 100 25.55 -19.67 -10.80
N VAL A 101 26.87 -19.60 -10.95
CA VAL A 101 27.73 -18.60 -10.30
C VAL A 101 27.39 -17.19 -10.79
N ALA A 102 27.16 -17.03 -12.09
CA ALA A 102 26.78 -15.76 -12.69
C ALA A 102 25.38 -15.31 -12.23
N ALA A 103 24.40 -16.22 -12.16
CA ALA A 103 23.06 -15.93 -11.65
C ALA A 103 23.12 -15.48 -10.19
N PHE A 104 23.86 -16.21 -9.34
CA PHE A 104 24.08 -15.83 -7.95
C PHE A 104 24.73 -14.45 -7.84
N ALA A 105 25.77 -14.16 -8.63
CA ALA A 105 26.45 -12.88 -8.61
C ALA A 105 25.54 -11.71 -9.07
N ARG A 106 24.61 -11.95 -10.00
CA ARG A 106 23.60 -10.95 -10.41
C ARG A 106 22.64 -10.66 -9.26
N GLN A 107 22.04 -11.71 -8.69
CA GLN A 107 21.13 -11.58 -7.56
C GLN A 107 21.79 -10.88 -6.37
N TRP A 108 23.04 -11.24 -6.06
CA TRP A 108 23.82 -10.59 -5.01
C TRP A 108 24.00 -9.07 -5.25
N ARG A 109 24.32 -8.65 -6.49
CA ARG A 109 24.46 -7.22 -6.83
C ARG A 109 23.13 -6.46 -6.77
N GLU A 110 22.03 -7.11 -7.16
CA GLU A 110 20.69 -6.54 -7.05
C GLU A 110 20.33 -6.31 -5.59
N SER A 111 20.56 -7.30 -4.71
CA SER A 111 20.32 -7.15 -3.26
C SER A 111 21.17 -6.03 -2.64
N GLN A 112 22.44 -5.86 -3.05
CA GLN A 112 23.26 -4.72 -2.61
C GLN A 112 22.69 -3.38 -3.10
N THR A 113 22.28 -3.32 -4.36
CA THR A 113 21.71 -2.11 -4.95
C THR A 113 20.39 -1.76 -4.28
N GLU A 114 19.54 -2.73 -4.00
CA GLU A 114 18.29 -2.57 -3.29
C GLU A 114 18.50 -2.09 -1.85
N TRP A 115 19.51 -2.61 -1.14
CA TRP A 115 19.88 -2.12 0.18
C TRP A 115 20.31 -0.65 0.15
N VAL A 116 21.20 -0.27 -0.77
CA VAL A 116 21.63 1.13 -0.96
C VAL A 116 20.46 2.02 -1.38
N ASN A 117 19.60 1.56 -2.29
CA ASN A 117 18.44 2.30 -2.77
C ASN A 117 17.38 2.45 -1.67
N SER A 118 17.17 1.44 -0.85
CA SER A 118 16.26 1.49 0.31
C SER A 118 16.78 2.43 1.38
N ALA A 119 18.10 2.45 1.61
CA ALA A 119 18.74 3.47 2.46
C ALA A 119 18.53 4.87 1.88
N ARG A 120 18.82 5.08 0.59
CA ARG A 120 18.59 6.36 -0.12
C ARG A 120 17.14 6.81 -0.07
N LYS A 121 16.16 5.90 -0.24
CA LYS A 121 14.72 6.20 -0.14
C LYS A 121 14.34 6.74 1.24
N ARG A 122 14.97 6.26 2.32
CA ARG A 122 14.79 6.81 3.67
C ARG A 122 15.49 8.16 3.86
N THR A 123 16.58 8.41 3.14
CA THR A 123 17.33 9.68 3.17
C THR A 123 16.87 10.69 2.11
N LEU A 124 15.77 10.43 1.39
CA LEU A 124 15.14 11.42 0.51
C LEU A 124 14.50 12.51 1.37
N VAL A 125 15.34 13.46 1.80
CA VAL A 125 14.87 14.77 2.27
C VAL A 125 14.10 15.37 1.11
N PRO A 126 12.82 15.74 1.27
CA PRO A 126 12.07 16.33 0.18
C PRO A 126 12.79 17.62 -0.21
N TYR A 127 13.41 17.61 -1.38
CA TYR A 127 13.99 18.80 -1.98
C TYR A 127 12.84 19.78 -2.18
N LYS A 128 12.72 20.78 -1.28
CA LYS A 128 11.87 21.93 -1.55
C LYS A 128 12.40 22.55 -2.85
N ARG A 129 11.62 22.47 -3.92
CA ARG A 129 11.82 23.29 -5.13
C ARG A 129 12.03 24.72 -4.67
N LYS A 130 13.26 25.22 -4.69
CA LYS A 130 13.54 26.65 -4.59
C LYS A 130 13.05 27.27 -5.90
N GLY A 131 11.79 27.69 -5.89
CA GLY A 131 11.10 28.23 -7.05
C GLY A 131 9.60 28.39 -6.84
N GLN A 132 9.13 28.60 -5.61
CA GLN A 132 7.80 29.14 -5.39
C GLN A 132 7.92 30.66 -5.49
N PRO A 133 7.37 31.31 -6.53
CA PRO A 133 7.46 32.76 -6.63
C PRO A 133 6.60 33.42 -5.53
N PRO A 134 7.07 34.50 -4.87
CA PRO A 134 6.40 35.11 -3.71
C PRO A 134 4.95 35.58 -3.96
N TRP A 135 4.55 35.75 -5.22
CA TRP A 135 3.21 36.20 -5.59
C TRP A 135 2.14 35.08 -5.54
N LEU A 136 2.51 33.80 -5.58
CA LEU A 136 1.53 32.69 -5.47
C LEU A 136 0.92 32.55 -4.07
N THR A 137 1.64 32.99 -3.03
CA THR A 137 1.09 33.15 -1.67
C THR A 137 0.21 34.39 -1.52
N PHE A 138 0.50 35.45 -2.29
CA PHE A 138 -0.28 36.69 -2.29
C PHE A 138 -1.67 36.50 -2.90
N SER A 139 -1.77 35.68 -3.96
CA SER A 139 -3.06 35.37 -4.59
C SER A 139 -3.98 34.54 -3.69
N ILE A 140 -3.45 33.55 -2.95
CA ILE A 140 -4.28 32.69 -2.09
C ILE A 140 -4.70 33.43 -0.81
N GLN A 141 -3.83 34.22 -0.19
CA GLN A 141 -4.19 35.03 0.98
C GLN A 141 -5.16 36.16 0.65
N SER A 142 -5.01 36.84 -0.50
CA SER A 142 -5.96 37.87 -0.92
C SER A 142 -7.35 37.31 -1.23
N GLN A 143 -7.44 36.09 -1.79
CA GLN A 143 -8.72 35.39 -1.98
C GLN A 143 -9.36 35.01 -0.65
N LEU A 144 -8.59 34.57 0.33
CA LEU A 144 -9.07 34.25 1.68
C LEU A 144 -9.52 35.50 2.45
N LEU A 145 -8.79 36.63 2.33
CA LEU A 145 -9.20 37.90 2.93
C LEU A 145 -10.46 38.47 2.25
N ARG A 146 -10.62 38.29 0.93
CA ARG A 146 -11.83 38.69 0.20
C ARG A 146 -13.04 37.85 0.60
N GLN A 147 -12.88 36.53 0.81
CA GLN A 147 -13.94 35.66 1.35
C GLN A 147 -14.27 35.98 2.82
N LYS A 148 -13.26 36.22 3.67
CA LYS A 148 -13.49 36.58 5.09
C LYS A 148 -14.23 37.92 5.20
N SER A 149 -13.92 38.90 4.37
CA SER A 149 -14.67 40.16 4.32
C SER A 149 -16.12 39.96 3.87
N GLN A 150 -16.40 39.10 2.89
CA GLN A 150 -17.78 38.75 2.51
C GLN A 150 -18.56 38.10 3.66
N LEU A 151 -17.94 37.17 4.39
CA LEU A 151 -18.58 36.50 5.53
C LEU A 151 -18.81 37.44 6.72
N LEU A 152 -17.89 38.36 6.99
CA LEU A 152 -18.06 39.41 8.00
C LEU A 152 -19.17 40.39 7.60
N TRP A 153 -19.27 40.73 6.31
CA TRP A 153 -20.34 41.58 5.79
C TRP A 153 -21.72 40.90 5.88
N GLN A 154 -21.83 39.61 5.55
CA GLN A 154 -23.06 38.83 5.75
C GLN A 154 -23.44 38.67 7.23
N LYS A 155 -22.47 38.40 8.11
CA LYS A 155 -22.72 38.34 9.56
C LYS A 155 -23.19 39.67 10.12
N SER A 156 -22.66 40.78 9.62
CA SER A 156 -23.15 42.12 9.99
C SER A 156 -24.59 42.35 9.51
N GLN A 157 -24.93 41.99 8.26
CA GLN A 157 -26.32 42.05 7.77
C GLN A 157 -27.29 41.22 8.63
N LEU A 158 -26.92 39.99 9.00
CA LEU A 158 -27.75 39.14 9.85
C LEU A 158 -27.88 39.70 11.27
N LEU A 159 -26.83 40.28 11.84
CA LEU A 159 -26.89 40.97 13.13
C LEU A 159 -27.79 42.21 13.09
N TRP A 160 -27.78 42.99 12.00
CA TRP A 160 -28.70 44.11 11.79
C TRP A 160 -30.17 43.66 11.70
N HIS A 161 -30.46 42.53 11.04
CA HIS A 161 -31.81 41.97 11.05
C HIS A 161 -32.21 41.36 12.40
N PHE A 162 -31.26 40.77 13.14
CA PHE A 162 -31.53 40.21 14.48
C PHE A 162 -31.78 41.30 15.53
N THR A 163 -31.06 42.43 15.47
CA THR A 163 -31.32 43.58 16.36
C THR A 163 -32.59 44.34 15.98
N SER A 164 -32.98 44.36 14.70
CA SER A 164 -34.26 44.92 14.26
C SER A 164 -35.47 44.02 14.61
N PHE A 165 -35.30 42.69 14.62
CA PHE A 165 -36.35 41.74 15.02
C PHE A 165 -36.52 41.63 16.55
N SER A 166 -35.46 41.90 17.34
CA SER A 166 -35.52 41.86 18.81
C SER A 166 -36.22 43.08 19.43
N SER A 167 -36.28 44.23 18.75
CA SER A 167 -37.02 45.41 19.21
C SER A 167 -38.55 45.28 19.11
N HIS A 168 -39.10 44.38 18.26
CA HIS A 168 -40.55 44.11 18.20
C HIS A 168 -41.02 43.03 19.19
N ALA A 169 -40.12 42.18 19.72
CA ALA A 169 -40.48 41.09 20.63
C ALA A 169 -40.61 41.53 22.11
N LEU A 170 -40.04 42.70 22.48
CA LEU A 170 -40.16 43.28 23.83
C LEU A 170 -41.46 44.07 24.06
N ALA A 171 -42.25 44.34 23.01
CA ALA A 171 -43.57 44.98 23.14
C ALA A 171 -44.71 43.97 23.43
N PHE A 172 -44.54 42.67 23.13
CA PHE A 172 -45.62 41.67 23.29
C PHE A 172 -45.61 40.87 24.61
N LYS A 173 -44.51 40.90 25.38
CA LYS A 173 -44.36 40.13 26.63
C LYS A 173 -44.86 40.84 27.91
N ALA A 174 -45.34 42.08 27.80
CA ALA A 174 -45.87 42.85 28.94
C ALA A 174 -47.37 42.61 29.26
N CYS A 175 -48.10 41.81 28.46
CA CYS A 175 -49.55 41.61 28.64
C CYS A 175 -49.99 40.23 29.21
N ARG A 176 -49.07 39.31 29.57
CA ARG A 176 -49.44 37.92 29.94
C ARG A 176 -48.91 37.45 31.30
N HIS A 177 -48.84 38.35 32.28
CA HIS A 177 -48.44 38.03 33.65
C HIS A 177 -49.34 38.70 34.71
N LYS A 178 -50.66 38.70 34.47
CA LYS A 178 -51.66 39.28 35.39
C LYS A 178 -52.91 38.42 35.63
N ALA A 179 -52.88 37.12 35.31
CA ALA A 179 -54.09 36.29 35.30
C ALA A 179 -53.99 34.90 35.96
N PHE A 180 -53.03 34.64 36.86
CA PHE A 180 -52.90 33.30 37.46
C PHE A 180 -52.40 33.29 38.92
N VAL A 181 -52.92 34.18 39.78
CA VAL A 181 -52.78 34.06 41.25
C VAL A 181 -54.04 34.59 41.93
N THR A 182 -55.16 33.86 41.82
CA THR A 182 -56.34 33.97 42.72
C THR A 182 -57.19 32.69 42.59
N CYS A 183 -56.91 31.67 43.41
CA CYS A 183 -57.84 30.63 43.85
C CYS A 183 -57.13 29.76 44.91
N GLN A 184 -57.08 30.30 46.12
CA GLN A 184 -57.22 29.56 47.36
C GLN A 184 -57.97 30.46 48.34
#